data_AF-A0A2I0TVP4-F1
#
_entry.id   AF-A0A2I0TVP4-F1
#
_cell.length_a   1.000
_cell.length_b   1.000
_cell.length_c   1.000
_cell.angle_alpha   90.00
_cell.angle_beta   90.00
_cell.angle_gamma   90.00
#
_symmetry.space_group_name_H-M   'P 1'
#
loop_
_entity.id
_entity.type
_entity.pdbx_description
1 polymer ?
#
loop_
_entity_poly.entity_id
_entity_poly.type
_entity_poly.pdbx_seq_one_letter_code
_entity_poly.pdbx_strand_id
1 'polypeptide(L)'
;MLSTDPKENINDKNFPFWLWIEGILELIKKHLLCLWNDGCIMGFISKEKERALLKDQSPGTFLLRFSESSREGAITFTWVEGSQNEPQFHSVEPYTKKELSAVTFPDIIRNYKVMAAENIPENPLRFLYPNIPKDNAFGKYYSRPKEDVFSIFNLKVELFAA
;
A
#
# COMPACT_ATOMS: atom_id res chain seq x y z
N MET A 1 14.01 16.13 16.02
CA MET A 1 13.84 15.66 17.41
C MET A 1 12.58 14.82 17.44
N LEU A 2 12.69 13.52 17.72
CA LEU A 2 11.51 12.69 17.96
C LEU A 2 11.02 13.00 19.37
N SER A 3 9.76 13.41 19.50
CA SER A 3 9.14 13.71 20.80
C SER A 3 9.03 12.42 21.63
N THR A 4 9.42 12.50 22.90
CA THR A 4 9.50 11.38 23.85
C THR A 4 8.26 11.24 24.73
N ASP A 5 7.17 11.93 24.41
CA ASP A 5 5.98 11.93 25.25
C ASP A 5 4.90 10.94 24.76
N PRO A 6 4.61 9.84 25.51
CA PRO A 6 3.64 8.82 25.10
C PRO A 6 2.18 9.30 25.08
N LYS A 7 1.93 10.56 25.48
CA LYS A 7 0.59 11.19 25.54
C LYS A 7 0.38 12.29 24.50
N GLU A 8 1.37 12.62 23.68
CA GLU A 8 1.14 13.58 22.60
C GLU A 8 0.25 12.97 21.52
N ASN A 9 -0.97 13.51 21.39
CA ASN A 9 -1.87 13.20 20.28
C ASN A 9 -1.26 13.75 19.00
N ILE A 10 -0.58 12.87 18.26
CA ILE A 10 0.02 13.22 16.97
C ILE A 10 -1.11 13.39 15.96
N ASN A 11 -1.51 14.66 15.75
CA ASN A 11 -2.35 15.19 14.68
C ASN A 11 -3.69 14.47 14.47
N ASP A 12 -4.79 15.07 14.95
CA ASP A 12 -6.18 14.71 14.58
C ASP A 12 -6.62 13.24 14.77
N LYS A 13 -5.88 12.46 15.55
CA LYS A 13 -6.18 11.04 15.76
C LYS A 13 -6.99 10.82 17.04
N ASN A 14 -8.10 10.09 16.90
CA ASN A 14 -8.95 9.62 18.01
C ASN A 14 -8.27 8.54 18.90
N PHE A 15 -6.96 8.31 18.80
CA PHE A 15 -6.28 7.23 19.52
C PHE A 15 -4.80 7.56 19.85
N PRO A 16 -4.28 7.01 20.96
CA PRO A 16 -2.86 7.14 21.36
C PRO A 16 -1.87 6.60 20.32
N PHE A 17 -0.72 7.26 20.20
CA PHE A 17 0.40 6.84 19.35
C PHE A 17 0.85 5.40 19.62
N TRP A 18 0.91 4.98 20.89
CA TRP A 18 1.42 3.64 21.18
C TRP A 18 0.47 2.53 20.70
N LEU A 19 -0.84 2.72 20.85
CA LEU A 19 -1.83 1.76 20.32
C LEU A 19 -1.74 1.63 18.79
N TRP A 20 -1.40 2.72 18.10
CA TRP A 20 -1.18 2.69 16.65
C TRP A 20 0.03 1.84 16.26
N ILE A 21 1.17 2.00 16.93
CA ILE A 21 2.34 1.18 16.66
C ILE A 21 2.07 -0.28 17.01
N GLU A 22 1.40 -0.57 18.13
CA GLU A 22 0.96 -1.95 18.46
C GLU A 22 0.10 -2.54 17.33
N GLY A 23 -0.84 -1.76 16.79
CA GLY A 23 -1.63 -2.14 15.63
C GLY A 23 -0.79 -2.50 14.41
N ILE A 24 0.22 -1.67 14.09
CA ILE A 24 1.17 -1.92 12.99
C ILE A 24 2.01 -3.17 13.25
N LEU A 25 2.58 -3.33 14.45
CA LEU A 25 3.42 -4.48 14.79
C LEU A 25 2.63 -5.79 14.68
N GLU A 26 1.37 -5.79 15.11
CA GLU A 26 0.49 -6.94 14.96
C GLU A 26 0.16 -7.22 13.48
N LEU A 27 -0.10 -6.18 12.68
CA LEU A 27 -0.31 -6.29 11.23
C LEU A 27 0.91 -6.92 10.53
N ILE A 28 2.12 -6.47 10.87
CA ILE A 28 3.37 -7.02 10.34
C ILE A 28 3.48 -8.48 10.73
N LYS A 29 3.40 -8.79 12.02
CA LYS A 29 3.59 -10.14 12.55
C LYS A 29 2.63 -11.16 11.92
N LYS A 30 1.37 -10.77 11.68
CA LYS A 30 0.33 -11.67 11.16
C LYS A 30 0.31 -11.77 9.64
N HIS A 31 0.55 -10.67 8.92
CA HIS A 31 0.26 -10.60 7.48
C HIS A 31 1.42 -10.16 6.59
N LEU A 32 2.41 -9.43 7.11
CA LEU A 32 3.42 -8.76 6.28
C LEU A 32 4.86 -9.14 6.62
N LEU A 33 5.08 -10.09 7.52
CA LEU A 33 6.39 -10.39 8.10
C LEU A 33 7.46 -10.64 7.04
N CYS A 34 7.17 -11.44 6.01
CA CYS A 34 8.13 -11.73 4.96
C CYS A 34 8.45 -10.49 4.10
N LEU A 35 7.43 -9.69 3.75
CA LEU A 35 7.62 -8.45 2.98
C LEU A 35 8.40 -7.39 3.77
N TRP A 36 8.15 -7.33 5.08
CA TRP A 36 8.87 -6.44 5.98
C TRP A 36 10.34 -6.82 6.09
N ASN A 37 10.63 -8.11 6.34
CA ASN A 37 12.00 -8.62 6.49
C ASN A 37 12.83 -8.46 5.21
N ASP A 38 12.18 -8.55 4.05
CA ASP A 38 12.84 -8.36 2.74
C ASP A 38 12.98 -6.90 2.33
N GLY A 39 12.55 -5.95 3.16
CA GLY A 39 12.65 -4.53 2.86
C GLY A 39 11.72 -4.05 1.74
N CYS A 40 10.65 -4.80 1.43
CA CYS A 40 9.68 -4.37 0.43
C CYS A 40 8.80 -3.20 0.92
N ILE A 41 8.70 -3.02 2.24
CA ILE A 41 7.81 -2.03 2.88
C ILE A 41 8.64 -0.86 3.42
N MET A 42 8.38 0.35 2.91
CA MET A 42 8.97 1.57 3.47
C MET A 42 8.40 1.87 4.87
N GLY A 43 7.11 1.61 5.05
CA GLY A 43 6.46 1.62 6.36
C GLY A 43 6.18 3.03 6.87
N PHE A 44 7.14 3.61 7.59
CA PHE A 44 6.98 4.88 8.29
C PHE A 44 7.49 6.05 7.43
N ILE A 45 6.58 6.65 6.68
CA ILE A 45 6.86 7.79 5.81
C ILE A 45 5.63 8.69 5.71
N SER A 46 5.82 10.00 5.79
CA SER A 46 4.72 10.96 5.62
C SER A 46 4.25 10.99 4.16
N LYS A 47 3.00 11.41 3.93
CA LYS A 47 2.45 11.53 2.57
C LYS A 47 3.28 12.48 1.70
N GLU A 48 3.80 13.56 2.29
CA GLU A 48 4.61 14.56 1.59
C GLU A 48 5.94 13.96 1.13
N LYS A 49 6.62 13.23 2.02
CA LYS A 49 7.91 12.59 1.69
C LYS A 49 7.71 11.44 0.70
N GLU A 50 6.65 10.66 0.84
CA GLU A 50 6.28 9.61 -0.13
C GLU A 50 6.13 10.20 -1.55
N ARG A 51 5.35 11.29 -1.69
CA ARG A 51 5.18 11.98 -2.98
C ARG A 51 6.49 12.53 -3.51
N ALA A 52 7.32 13.11 -2.64
CA ALA A 52 8.64 13.61 -3.04
C ALA A 52 9.55 12.49 -3.60
N LEU A 53 9.52 11.30 -3.01
CA LEU A 53 10.29 10.15 -3.51
C LEU A 53 9.77 9.62 -4.85
N LEU A 54 8.45 9.63 -5.04
CA LEU A 54 7.81 9.12 -6.25
C LEU A 54 7.83 10.12 -7.41
N LYS A 55 7.96 11.43 -7.16
CA LYS A 55 7.83 12.50 -8.15
C LYS A 55 8.67 12.30 -9.40
N ASP A 56 9.93 11.87 -9.23
CA ASP A 56 10.89 11.76 -10.33
C ASP A 56 11.03 10.30 -10.84
N GLN A 57 10.16 9.40 -10.39
CA GLN A 57 10.19 7.98 -10.78
C GLN A 57 9.42 7.72 -12.08
N SER A 58 9.70 6.60 -12.72
CA SER A 58 8.97 6.17 -13.91
C SER A 58 7.50 5.86 -13.58
N PRO A 59 6.55 6.11 -14.51
CA PRO A 59 5.14 5.77 -14.31
C PRO A 59 4.93 4.31 -13.90
N GLY A 60 4.03 4.08 -12.95
CA GLY A 60 3.77 2.80 -12.32
C GLY A 60 4.76 2.42 -11.21
N THR A 61 5.68 3.31 -10.86
CA THR A 61 6.49 3.14 -9.63
C THR A 61 5.62 3.38 -8.41
N PHE A 62 5.67 2.47 -7.45
CA PHE A 62 4.84 2.51 -6.24
C PHE A 62 5.64 2.27 -4.96
N LEU A 63 5.08 2.75 -3.85
CA LEU A 63 5.67 2.68 -2.52
C LEU A 63 4.63 2.17 -1.51
N LEU A 64 5.07 1.33 -0.58
CA LEU A 64 4.24 0.75 0.48
C LEU A 64 4.47 1.46 1.82
N ARG A 65 3.41 1.94 2.47
CA ARG A 65 3.49 2.59 3.78
C ARG A 65 2.35 2.20 4.72
N PHE A 66 2.56 2.38 6.02
CA PHE A 66 1.50 2.20 7.00
C PHE A 66 0.57 3.41 7.04
N SER A 67 -0.72 3.15 7.24
CA SER A 67 -1.69 4.21 7.45
C SER A 67 -1.46 4.85 8.82
N GLU A 68 -1.33 6.17 8.82
CA GLU A 68 -1.25 6.97 10.04
C GLU A 68 -2.61 7.10 10.74
N SER A 69 -3.72 6.92 10.04
CA SER A 69 -5.08 7.16 10.56
C SER A 69 -5.82 5.91 11.04
N SER A 70 -5.22 4.71 10.93
CA SER A 70 -5.85 3.46 11.36
C SER A 70 -5.32 2.97 12.70
N ARG A 71 -6.16 3.04 13.74
CA ARG A 71 -5.83 2.58 15.11
C ARG A 71 -5.32 1.14 15.13
N GLU A 72 -5.92 0.27 14.33
CA GLU A 72 -5.64 -1.17 14.34
C GLU A 72 -4.48 -1.58 13.43
N GLY A 73 -3.84 -0.60 12.79
CA GLY A 73 -2.83 -0.80 11.77
C GLY A 73 -3.47 -1.11 10.42
N ALA A 74 -2.97 -0.45 9.38
CA ALA A 74 -3.31 -0.74 8.00
C ALA A 74 -2.13 -0.43 7.08
N ILE A 75 -2.05 -1.08 5.92
CA ILE A 75 -1.06 -0.83 4.88
C ILE A 75 -1.73 -0.26 3.64
N THR A 76 -1.10 0.71 3.00
CA THR A 76 -1.53 1.26 1.72
C THR A 76 -0.36 1.31 0.75
N PHE A 77 -0.67 1.57 -0.51
CA PHE A 77 0.33 1.89 -1.52
C PHE A 77 -0.08 3.13 -2.29
N THR A 78 0.94 3.88 -2.70
CA THR A 78 0.82 5.04 -3.59
C THR A 78 1.65 4.78 -4.83
N TRP A 79 1.13 5.11 -6.01
CA TRP A 79 1.87 5.05 -7.27
C TRP A 79 1.83 6.37 -8.01
N VAL A 80 2.81 6.58 -8.88
CA VAL A 80 2.91 7.74 -9.76
C VAL A 80 2.51 7.38 -11.19
N GLU A 81 1.74 8.25 -11.83
CA GLU A 81 1.42 8.25 -13.27
C GLU A 81 1.72 9.63 -13.88
N GLY A 82 1.56 9.76 -15.19
CA GLY A 82 1.80 11.01 -15.91
C GLY A 82 3.28 11.24 -16.27
N SER A 83 3.57 12.43 -16.79
CA SER A 83 4.94 12.82 -17.15
C SER A 83 5.70 13.34 -15.94
N GLN A 84 7.04 13.40 -15.99
CA GLN A 84 7.84 14.00 -14.92
C GLN A 84 7.49 15.47 -14.63
N ASN A 85 6.96 16.19 -15.63
CA ASN A 85 6.54 17.58 -15.45
C ASN A 85 5.17 17.72 -14.78
N GLU A 86 4.32 16.70 -14.91
CA GLU A 86 2.95 16.69 -14.37
C GLU A 86 2.64 15.32 -13.74
N PRO A 87 3.31 14.96 -12.63
CA PRO A 87 3.12 13.67 -11.98
C PRO A 87 1.78 13.65 -11.23
N GLN A 88 1.04 12.56 -11.42
CA GLN A 88 -0.21 12.27 -10.71
C GLN A 88 0.05 11.16 -9.68
N PHE A 89 -0.41 11.37 -8.45
CA PHE A 89 -0.22 10.41 -7.36
C PHE A 89 -1.55 9.83 -6.95
N HIS A 90 -1.64 8.51 -6.98
CA HIS A 90 -2.84 7.78 -6.60
C HIS A 90 -2.54 6.91 -5.39
N SER A 91 -3.42 6.94 -4.40
CA SER A 91 -3.33 6.10 -3.21
C SER A 91 -4.60 5.31 -3.05
N VAL A 92 -4.49 4.04 -2.65
CA VAL A 92 -5.66 3.24 -2.27
C VAL A 92 -6.05 3.46 -0.81
N GLU A 93 -7.33 3.22 -0.52
CA GLU A 93 -7.78 3.08 0.86
C GLU A 93 -6.99 1.99 1.59
N PRO A 94 -6.44 2.24 2.80
CA PRO A 94 -5.60 1.30 3.50
C PRO A 94 -6.29 -0.06 3.77
N TYR A 95 -5.52 -1.14 3.62
CA TYR A 95 -5.94 -2.50 3.94
C TYR A 95 -5.62 -2.82 5.40
N THR A 96 -6.65 -3.19 6.15
CA THR A 96 -6.56 -3.61 7.54
C THR A 96 -6.37 -5.12 7.64
N LYS A 97 -6.22 -5.63 8.86
CA LYS A 97 -6.19 -7.07 9.16
C LYS A 97 -7.40 -7.82 8.56
N LYS A 98 -8.57 -7.17 8.48
CA LYS A 98 -9.79 -7.77 7.92
C LYS A 98 -9.60 -8.13 6.45
N GLU A 99 -9.14 -7.18 5.64
CA GLU A 99 -8.89 -7.43 4.21
C GLU A 99 -7.72 -8.39 4.03
N LEU A 100 -6.64 -8.22 4.80
CA LEU A 100 -5.44 -9.06 4.69
C LEU A 100 -5.63 -10.50 5.19
N SER A 101 -6.71 -10.77 5.93
CA SER A 101 -7.11 -12.14 6.30
C SER A 101 -7.87 -12.84 5.17
N ALA A 102 -8.55 -12.07 4.31
CA ALA A 102 -9.27 -12.61 3.16
C ALA A 102 -8.34 -12.83 1.96
N VAL A 103 -7.43 -11.89 1.71
CA VAL A 103 -6.45 -12.01 0.63
C VAL A 103 -5.08 -11.48 1.05
N THR A 104 -4.04 -12.20 0.65
CA THR A 104 -2.66 -11.80 0.94
C THR A 104 -2.31 -10.48 0.26
N PHE A 105 -1.49 -9.65 0.93
CA PHE A 105 -1.07 -8.37 0.36
C PHE A 105 -0.32 -8.50 -0.99
N PRO A 106 0.55 -9.50 -1.20
CA PRO A 106 1.16 -9.75 -2.51
C PRO A 106 0.14 -10.04 -3.62
N ASP A 107 -0.91 -10.81 -3.33
CA ASP A 107 -1.96 -11.10 -4.32
C ASP A 107 -2.82 -9.86 -4.59
N ILE A 108 -3.06 -9.01 -3.59
CA ILE A 108 -3.68 -7.68 -3.78
C ILE A 108 -2.84 -6.87 -4.78
N ILE A 109 -1.52 -6.76 -4.58
CA ILE A 109 -0.61 -6.03 -5.48
C ILE A 109 -0.60 -6.65 -6.89
N ARG A 110 -0.60 -7.98 -6.99
CA ARG A 110 -0.60 -8.71 -8.26
C ARG A 110 -1.85 -8.44 -9.09
N ASN A 111 -3.00 -8.47 -8.44
CA ASN A 111 -4.32 -8.49 -9.08
C ASN A 111 -5.02 -7.13 -9.06
N TYR A 112 -4.40 -6.09 -8.46
CA TYR A 112 -4.93 -4.74 -8.49
C TYR A 112 -5.13 -4.26 -9.93
N LYS A 113 -6.30 -3.69 -10.23
CA LYS A 113 -6.63 -3.17 -11.54
C LYS A 113 -7.39 -1.86 -11.41
N VAL A 114 -7.12 -0.94 -12.33
CA VAL A 114 -7.87 0.30 -12.54
C VAL A 114 -8.37 0.34 -13.98
N MET A 115 -9.47 1.04 -14.23
CA MET A 115 -9.97 1.23 -15.59
C MET A 115 -9.05 2.20 -16.34
N ALA A 116 -8.47 1.75 -17.45
CA ALA A 116 -7.69 2.60 -18.35
C ALA A 116 -8.58 3.32 -19.37
N ALA A 117 -8.01 4.28 -20.11
CA ALA A 117 -8.73 5.08 -21.12
C ALA A 117 -9.46 4.24 -22.20
N GLU A 118 -8.98 3.02 -22.46
CA GLU A 118 -9.57 2.08 -23.42
C GLU A 118 -10.66 1.17 -22.81
N ASN A 119 -11.12 1.43 -21.58
CA ASN A 119 -12.02 0.56 -20.79
C ASN A 119 -11.47 -0.86 -20.54
N ILE A 120 -10.16 -1.04 -20.63
CA ILE A 120 -9.48 -2.30 -20.32
C ILE A 120 -8.92 -2.19 -18.88
N PRO A 121 -9.30 -3.08 -17.95
CA PRO A 121 -8.74 -3.09 -16.61
C PRO A 121 -7.25 -3.48 -16.61
N GLU A 122 -6.38 -2.55 -16.21
CA GLU A 122 -4.93 -2.74 -16.17
C GLU A 122 -4.36 -2.57 -14.76
N ASN A 123 -3.26 -3.28 -14.47
CA ASN A 123 -2.55 -3.09 -13.21
C ASN A 123 -1.55 -1.93 -13.36
N PRO A 124 -1.73 -0.80 -12.65
CA PRO A 124 -0.84 0.34 -12.76
C PRO A 124 0.50 0.11 -12.05
N LEU A 125 0.60 -0.90 -11.17
CA LEU A 125 1.78 -1.19 -10.36
C LEU A 125 2.81 -1.98 -11.18
N ARG A 126 3.93 -1.33 -11.49
CA ARG A 126 5.00 -1.88 -12.35
C ARG A 126 6.31 -2.06 -11.62
N PHE A 127 6.71 -1.06 -10.83
CA PHE A 127 7.99 -1.07 -10.13
C PHE A 127 7.80 -0.73 -8.65
N LEU A 128 8.32 -1.55 -7.76
CA LEU A 128 8.48 -1.16 -6.37
C LEU A 128 9.63 -0.15 -6.28
N TYR A 129 9.40 0.96 -5.57
CA TYR A 129 10.43 1.97 -5.33
C TYR A 129 11.73 1.36 -4.76
N PRO A 130 12.91 1.77 -5.26
CA PRO A 130 13.11 2.82 -6.25
C PRO A 130 13.03 2.36 -7.72
N ASN A 131 13.26 1.10 -8.07
CA ASN A 131 13.19 0.63 -9.46
C ASN A 131 13.24 -0.90 -9.55
N ILE A 132 12.53 -1.59 -8.66
CA ILE A 132 12.52 -3.05 -8.61
C ILE A 132 11.27 -3.53 -9.36
N PRO A 133 11.39 -4.31 -10.45
CA PRO A 133 10.21 -4.86 -11.13
C PRO A 133 9.29 -5.56 -10.13
N LYS A 134 7.98 -5.30 -10.21
CA LYS A 134 6.96 -5.80 -9.26
C LYS A 134 7.11 -7.30 -9.01
N ASP A 135 7.21 -8.09 -10.08
CA ASP A 135 7.27 -9.55 -9.95
C ASP A 135 8.61 -10.05 -9.40
N ASN A 136 9.69 -9.26 -9.50
CA ASN A 136 10.95 -9.56 -8.83
C ASN A 136 10.84 -9.34 -7.31
N ALA A 137 10.09 -8.32 -6.88
CA ALA A 137 9.87 -8.03 -5.46
C ALA A 137 8.85 -9.00 -4.83
N PHE A 138 7.73 -9.25 -5.50
CA PHE A 138 6.57 -9.94 -4.90
C PHE A 138 6.33 -11.35 -5.43
N GLY A 139 6.97 -11.75 -6.55
CA GLY A 139 6.65 -12.99 -7.26
C GLY A 139 6.72 -14.25 -6.42
N LYS A 140 7.73 -14.34 -5.53
CA LYS A 140 7.90 -15.47 -4.60
C LYS A 140 6.81 -15.58 -3.53
N TYR A 141 5.98 -14.55 -3.37
CA TYR A 141 4.90 -14.48 -2.39
C TYR A 141 3.51 -14.66 -2.98
N TYR A 142 3.40 -14.75 -4.31
CA TYR A 142 2.11 -14.94 -4.96
C TYR A 142 1.55 -16.31 -4.62
N SER A 143 0.25 -16.33 -4.27
CA SER A 143 -0.47 -17.57 -4.14
C SER A 143 -0.51 -18.27 -5.50
N ARG A 144 -0.44 -19.60 -5.47
CA ARG A 144 -0.78 -20.40 -6.64
C ARG A 144 -2.24 -20.10 -7.02
N PRO A 145 -2.59 -20.06 -8.32
CA PRO A 145 -3.95 -19.80 -8.73
C PRO A 145 -4.90 -20.78 -8.03
N LYS A 146 -5.82 -20.23 -7.23
CA LYS A 146 -7.04 -20.92 -6.81
C LYS A 146 -8.16 -20.27 -7.60
N GLU A 147 -8.99 -21.07 -8.25
CA GLU A 147 -9.97 -20.63 -9.26
C GLU A 147 -11.01 -19.62 -8.73
N ASP A 148 -11.14 -19.44 -7.41
CA ASP A 148 -12.28 -18.72 -6.79
C ASP A 148 -12.00 -17.37 -6.10
N VAL A 149 -10.79 -16.80 -6.16
CA VAL A 149 -10.48 -15.52 -5.46
C VAL A 149 -11.04 -14.29 -6.18
N PHE A 150 -11.53 -14.45 -7.40
CA PHE A 150 -12.01 -13.35 -8.26
C PHE A 150 -13.24 -12.61 -7.70
N SER A 151 -14.04 -13.22 -6.82
CA SER A 151 -15.33 -12.65 -6.40
C SER A 151 -15.24 -11.57 -5.32
N ILE A 152 -14.20 -11.54 -4.48
CA ILE A 152 -14.09 -10.57 -3.37
C ILE A 152 -13.48 -9.24 -3.83
N PHE A 153 -12.60 -9.27 -4.83
CA PHE A 153 -11.87 -8.09 -5.30
C PHE A 153 -12.72 -7.10 -6.09
N ASN A 154 -13.76 -7.57 -6.78
CA ASN A 154 -14.61 -6.70 -7.60
C ASN A 154 -15.35 -5.63 -6.80
N LEU A 155 -15.48 -5.77 -5.47
CA LEU A 155 -16.18 -4.79 -4.64
C LEU A 155 -15.38 -3.49 -4.36
N LYS A 156 -14.07 -3.43 -4.65
CA LYS A 156 -13.27 -2.19 -4.53
C LYS A 156 -12.93 -1.53 -5.87
N VAL A 157 -13.23 -2.20 -7.00
CA VAL A 157 -12.94 -1.68 -8.35
C VAL A 157 -13.94 -0.57 -8.75
N GLU A 158 -15.12 -0.49 -8.12
CA GLU A 158 -16.18 0.44 -8.50
C GLU A 158 -16.07 1.87 -7.93
N LEU A 159 -15.09 2.21 -7.10
CA LEU A 159 -15.11 3.48 -6.34
C LEU A 159 -14.10 4.55 -6.76
N PHE A 160 -13.35 4.37 -7.85
CA PHE A 160 -12.49 5.43 -8.40
C PHE A 160 -12.88 5.91 -9.80
N ALA A 161 -14.12 5.64 -10.22
CA ALA A 161 -14.74 6.21 -11.42
C ALA A 161 -15.94 7.10 -11.05
N ALA A 162 -15.73 8.07 -10.16
CA ALA A 162 -16.64 9.21 -9.93
C ALA A 162 -15.84 10.42 -9.45
#